data_AF-A0A8C0D4D9-F1
#
_entry.id   AF-A0A8C0D4D9-F1
#
_cell.length_a   1.000
_cell.length_b   1.000
_cell.length_c   1.000
_cell.angle_alpha   90.00
_cell.angle_beta   90.00
_cell.angle_gamma   90.00
#
_symmetry.space_group_name_H-M   'P 1'
#
loop_
_entity.id
_entity.type
_entity.pdbx_description
1 polymer ?
#
loop_
_entity_poly.entity_id
_entity_poly.type
_entity_poly.pdbx_seq_one_letter_code
_entity_poly.pdbx_strand_id
1 'polypeptide(L)'
;MVKGLAIIGAGVSGLASIWCCLEEELEPTCFERSNDVGGLWQFSVKEGRASIYQSVFINSSKEMMCFPDFPYPDDYPNYMHKRKLQEYIKTFAQKKDLLRYIQFETLVTSIKKCLSFLVTGQWEIVLEKDGKQESTIFDAVMICSGHHIYPNLPMDSFPGTFGKYVIIWGFIHKHQGLK
;
A
#
# COMPACT_ATOMS: atom_id res chain seq x y z
N MET A 1 15.15 -20.81 -10.17
CA MET A 1 14.16 -19.92 -10.80
C MET A 1 13.04 -19.74 -9.79
N VAL A 2 12.79 -18.51 -9.35
CA VAL A 2 11.73 -18.17 -8.39
C VAL A 2 10.40 -18.31 -9.13
N LYS A 3 9.52 -19.21 -8.68
CA LYS A 3 8.22 -19.48 -9.32
C LYS A 3 7.05 -18.92 -8.55
N GLY A 4 7.22 -18.54 -7.28
CA GLY A 4 6.18 -17.83 -6.53
C GLY A 4 6.75 -16.60 -5.84
N LEU A 5 6.28 -15.41 -6.22
CA LEU A 5 6.65 -14.16 -5.54
C LEU A 5 5.41 -13.51 -4.90
N ALA A 6 5.45 -13.30 -3.59
CA ALA A 6 4.40 -12.58 -2.89
C ALA A 6 4.69 -11.08 -2.81
N ILE A 7 3.70 -10.25 -3.12
CA ILE A 7 3.78 -8.78 -3.01
C ILE A 7 2.76 -8.33 -1.97
N ILE A 8 3.17 -7.51 -1.01
CA ILE A 8 2.31 -7.10 0.10
C ILE A 8 1.90 -5.64 -0.05
N GLY A 9 0.65 -5.42 -0.45
CA GLY A 9 0.05 -4.10 -0.67
C GLY A 9 0.04 -3.70 -2.15
N ALA A 10 -1.11 -3.23 -2.64
CA ALA A 10 -1.32 -2.76 -4.01
C ALA A 10 -1.32 -1.23 -4.12
N GLY A 11 -0.46 -0.57 -3.33
CA GLY A 11 -0.10 0.83 -3.52
C GLY A 11 0.80 1.03 -4.74
N VAL A 12 1.32 2.25 -4.94
CA VAL A 12 2.24 2.57 -6.06
C VAL A 12 3.43 1.59 -6.10
N SER A 13 4.05 1.32 -4.95
CA SER A 13 5.18 0.36 -4.84
C SER A 13 4.77 -1.07 -5.19
N GLY A 14 3.55 -1.49 -4.84
CA GLY A 14 3.06 -2.83 -5.17
C GLY A 14 2.79 -3.01 -6.66
N LEU A 15 2.15 -2.02 -7.28
CA LEU A 15 1.91 -2.02 -8.72
C LEU A 15 3.22 -2.00 -9.52
N ALA A 16 4.20 -1.20 -9.08
CA ALA A 16 5.55 -1.22 -9.65
C ALA A 16 6.18 -2.61 -9.54
N SER A 17 6.07 -3.23 -8.36
CA SER A 17 6.61 -4.57 -8.10
C SER A 17 5.98 -5.63 -9.00
N ILE A 18 4.64 -5.61 -9.18
CA ILE A 18 3.96 -6.53 -10.10
C ILE A 18 4.50 -6.30 -11.50
N TRP A 19 4.53 -5.04 -11.97
CA TRP A 19 4.99 -4.74 -13.33
C TRP A 19 6.43 -5.22 -13.58
N CYS A 20 7.37 -4.91 -12.70
CA CYS A 20 8.75 -5.38 -12.82
C CYS A 20 8.88 -6.90 -12.77
N CYS A 21 8.07 -7.59 -11.95
CA CYS A 21 8.07 -9.05 -11.94
C CYS A 21 7.65 -9.64 -13.29
N LEU A 22 6.65 -9.04 -13.94
CA LEU A 22 6.18 -9.50 -15.25
C LEU A 22 7.19 -9.25 -16.37
N GLU A 23 7.96 -8.16 -16.29
CA GLU A 23 9.05 -7.87 -17.24
C GLU A 23 10.19 -8.90 -17.15
N GLU A 24 10.39 -9.48 -15.97
CA GLU A 24 11.38 -10.54 -15.72
C GLU A 24 10.79 -11.96 -15.82
N GLU A 25 9.58 -12.09 -16.40
CA GLU A 25 8.88 -13.38 -16.57
C GLU A 25 8.67 -14.16 -15.25
N LEU A 26 8.53 -13.45 -14.13
CA LEU A 26 8.20 -14.02 -12.82
C LEU A 26 6.67 -14.13 -12.63
N GLU A 27 6.25 -14.92 -11.64
CA GLU A 27 4.84 -15.13 -11.29
C GLU A 27 4.48 -14.43 -9.96
N PRO A 28 4.07 -13.14 -10.00
CA PRO A 28 3.70 -12.40 -8.80
C PRO A 28 2.28 -12.73 -8.33
N THR A 29 2.08 -12.81 -7.02
CA THR A 29 0.77 -12.72 -6.37
C THR A 29 0.80 -11.58 -5.38
N CYS A 30 -0.04 -10.57 -5.59
CA CYS A 30 -0.17 -9.41 -4.73
C CYS A 30 -1.36 -9.56 -3.79
N PHE A 31 -1.15 -9.28 -2.51
CA PHE A 31 -2.19 -9.28 -1.49
C PHE A 31 -2.47 -7.84 -1.03
N GLU A 32 -3.71 -7.40 -1.21
CA GLU A 32 -4.16 -6.07 -0.79
C GLU A 32 -5.30 -6.21 0.20
N ARG A 33 -5.11 -5.61 1.38
CA ARG A 33 -6.10 -5.65 2.48
C ARG A 33 -7.39 -4.91 2.19
N SER A 34 -7.42 -4.03 1.19
CA SER A 34 -8.60 -3.28 0.79
C SER A 34 -9.19 -3.80 -0.52
N ASN A 35 -10.23 -3.14 -0.99
CA ASN A 35 -10.96 -3.50 -2.21
C ASN A 35 -10.51 -2.74 -3.46
N ASP A 36 -9.37 -2.05 -3.43
CA ASP A 36 -8.91 -1.20 -4.53
C ASP A 36 -7.40 -0.95 -4.48
N VAL A 37 -6.84 -0.48 -5.59
CA VAL A 37 -5.42 -0.14 -5.70
C VAL A 37 -5.12 1.30 -5.26
N GLY A 38 -3.85 1.64 -5.14
CA GLY A 38 -3.37 3.02 -4.96
C GLY A 38 -3.01 3.40 -3.52
N GLY A 39 -3.45 2.60 -2.54
CA GLY A 39 -3.03 2.75 -1.14
C GLY A 39 -3.32 4.15 -0.60
N LEU A 40 -2.25 4.89 -0.25
CA LEU A 40 -2.31 6.26 0.27
C LEU A 40 -3.20 7.20 -0.58
N TRP A 41 -3.15 7.05 -1.90
CA TRP A 41 -3.85 7.94 -2.85
C TRP A 41 -5.33 7.62 -3.01
N GLN A 42 -5.76 6.44 -2.55
CA GLN A 42 -7.17 6.11 -2.41
C GLN A 42 -7.69 6.72 -1.11
N PHE A 43 -8.18 7.96 -1.18
CA PHE A 43 -8.75 8.64 -0.03
C PHE A 43 -9.83 7.81 0.66
N SER A 44 -9.63 7.56 1.95
CA SER A 44 -10.55 6.84 2.82
C SER A 44 -10.52 7.46 4.21
N VAL A 45 -11.67 7.46 4.88
CA VAL A 45 -11.80 7.89 6.29
C VAL A 45 -11.70 6.72 7.28
N LYS A 46 -11.45 5.50 6.79
CA LYS A 46 -11.34 4.28 7.62
C LYS A 46 -9.98 4.19 8.31
N GLU A 47 -9.97 3.80 9.58
CA GLU A 47 -8.77 3.62 10.39
C GLU A 47 -7.89 2.45 9.91
N GLY A 48 -6.62 2.47 10.34
CA GLY A 48 -5.64 1.44 10.06
C GLY A 48 -5.02 1.50 8.65
N ARG A 49 -5.38 2.45 7.80
CA ARG A 49 -4.75 2.68 6.48
C ARG A 49 -4.02 4.01 6.47
N ALA A 50 -3.07 4.15 5.54
CA ALA A 50 -2.48 5.44 5.25
C ALA A 50 -3.61 6.42 4.88
N SER A 51 -3.71 7.54 5.58
CA SER A 51 -4.79 8.51 5.41
C SER A 51 -4.18 9.82 4.94
N ILE A 52 -4.71 10.33 3.83
CA ILE A 52 -4.45 11.69 3.37
C ILE A 52 -5.64 12.58 3.65
N TYR A 53 -5.43 13.88 3.82
CA TYR A 53 -6.52 14.82 3.99
C TYR A 53 -7.19 15.19 2.66
N GLN A 54 -8.39 15.75 2.75
CA GLN A 54 -9.26 15.92 1.60
C GLN A 54 -8.78 16.96 0.56
N SER A 55 -7.82 17.80 0.89
CA SER A 55 -7.28 18.83 -0.02
C SER A 55 -5.88 18.51 -0.56
N VAL A 56 -5.35 17.30 -0.39
CA VAL A 56 -3.99 16.97 -0.86
C VAL A 56 -3.84 17.17 -2.38
N PHE A 57 -2.81 17.92 -2.74
CA PHE A 57 -2.19 17.98 -4.06
C PHE A 57 -0.80 17.34 -3.98
N ILE A 58 -0.36 16.74 -5.10
CA ILE A 58 1.03 16.29 -5.23
C ILE A 58 1.97 17.49 -5.14
N ASN A 59 3.14 17.28 -4.56
CA ASN A 59 4.21 18.27 -4.44
C ASN A 59 5.36 18.06 -5.45
N SER A 60 5.32 16.96 -6.21
CA SER A 60 6.20 16.71 -7.35
C SER A 60 5.49 17.06 -8.65
N SER A 61 6.23 17.52 -9.66
CA SER A 61 5.66 17.78 -11.00
C SER A 61 5.25 16.47 -11.68
N LYS A 62 4.18 16.48 -12.48
CA LYS A 62 3.70 15.33 -13.25
C LYS A 62 4.81 14.64 -14.04
N GLU A 63 5.66 15.42 -14.72
CA GLU A 63 6.78 14.90 -15.53
C GLU A 63 7.88 14.22 -14.71
N MET A 64 7.92 14.46 -13.40
CA MET A 64 8.94 13.93 -12.48
C MET A 64 8.44 12.73 -11.66
N MET A 65 7.16 12.36 -11.80
CA MET A 65 6.53 11.36 -10.93
C MET A 65 5.66 10.35 -11.67
N CYS A 66 5.80 10.26 -12.99
CA CYS A 66 5.16 9.20 -13.77
C CYS A 66 5.98 7.91 -13.68
N PHE A 67 5.37 6.81 -14.09
CA PHE A 67 6.12 5.61 -14.41
C PHE A 67 6.88 5.88 -15.72
N PRO A 68 8.13 5.42 -15.88
CA PRO A 68 8.96 5.78 -17.04
C PRO A 68 8.29 5.56 -18.40
N ASP A 69 7.57 4.45 -18.56
CA ASP A 69 6.87 4.09 -19.81
C ASP A 69 5.35 4.33 -19.77
N PHE A 70 4.90 5.23 -18.90
CA PHE A 70 3.50 5.58 -18.77
C PHE A 70 3.35 7.03 -18.32
N PRO A 71 3.54 8.01 -19.23
CA PRO A 71 3.42 9.42 -18.88
C PRO A 71 1.98 9.78 -18.48
N TYR A 72 1.85 10.88 -17.74
CA TYR A 72 0.52 11.46 -17.49
C TYR A 72 -0.09 12.00 -18.79
N PRO A 73 -1.43 12.05 -18.90
CA PRO A 73 -2.08 12.77 -20.00
C PRO A 73 -1.64 14.23 -20.12
N ASP A 74 -1.60 14.75 -21.35
CA ASP A 74 -1.13 16.11 -21.63
C ASP A 74 -1.96 17.18 -20.91
N ASP A 75 -3.27 16.95 -20.75
CA ASP A 75 -4.23 17.84 -20.11
C ASP A 75 -4.17 17.83 -18.57
N TYR A 76 -3.38 16.92 -17.97
CA TYR A 76 -3.21 16.90 -16.52
C TYR A 76 -2.38 18.11 -16.06
N PRO A 77 -2.75 18.73 -14.91
CA PRO A 77 -1.95 19.81 -14.34
C PRO A 77 -0.61 19.28 -13.81
N ASN A 78 0.44 20.11 -13.85
CA ASN A 78 1.76 19.76 -13.31
C ASN A 78 1.69 19.34 -11.83
N TYR A 79 0.81 19.99 -11.06
CA TYR A 79 0.51 19.61 -9.68
C TYR A 79 -0.98 19.29 -9.57
N MET A 80 -1.29 18.01 -9.39
CA MET A 80 -2.64 17.47 -9.45
C MET A 80 -3.19 17.13 -8.06
N HIS A 81 -4.51 17.32 -7.90
CA HIS A 81 -5.21 16.85 -6.71
C HIS A 81 -5.13 15.32 -6.62
N LYS A 82 -5.09 14.74 -5.41
CA LYS A 82 -4.98 13.29 -5.19
C LYS A 82 -5.93 12.42 -6.02
N ARG A 83 -7.13 12.93 -6.37
CA ARG A 83 -8.11 12.21 -7.20
C ARG A 83 -7.59 11.94 -8.62
N LYS A 84 -6.90 12.92 -9.21
CA LYS A 84 -6.28 12.79 -10.54
C LYS A 84 -5.11 11.80 -10.52
N LEU A 85 -4.33 11.82 -9.44
CA LEU A 85 -3.28 10.82 -9.24
C LEU A 85 -3.87 9.41 -9.07
N GLN A 86 -4.94 9.26 -8.29
CA GLN A 86 -5.63 7.97 -8.15
C GLN A 86 -6.21 7.46 -9.48
N GLU A 87 -6.76 8.35 -10.31
CA GLU A 87 -7.22 8.03 -11.67
C GLU A 87 -6.08 7.50 -12.54
N TYR A 88 -4.92 8.17 -12.52
CA TYR A 88 -3.72 7.72 -13.21
C TYR A 88 -3.25 6.34 -12.73
N ILE A 89 -3.19 6.11 -11.42
CA ILE A 89 -2.77 4.83 -10.82
C ILE A 89 -3.69 3.68 -11.27
N LYS A 90 -5.00 3.90 -11.23
CA LYS A 90 -5.98 2.91 -11.71
C LYS A 90 -5.82 2.61 -13.19
N THR A 91 -5.63 3.66 -13.99
CA THR A 91 -5.43 3.54 -15.44
C THR A 91 -4.16 2.75 -15.75
N PHE A 92 -3.07 3.03 -15.05
CA PHE A 92 -1.83 2.27 -15.15
C PHE A 92 -2.05 0.78 -14.84
N ALA A 93 -2.68 0.46 -13.70
CA ALA A 93 -2.94 -0.91 -13.29
C ALA A 93 -3.82 -1.68 -14.30
N GLN A 94 -4.80 -1.00 -14.90
CA GLN A 94 -5.66 -1.58 -15.94
C GLN A 94 -4.92 -1.76 -17.27
N LYS A 95 -4.19 -0.75 -17.74
CA LYS A 95 -3.50 -0.76 -19.04
C LYS A 95 -2.34 -1.75 -19.10
N LYS A 96 -1.65 -1.94 -17.97
CA LYS A 96 -0.59 -2.95 -17.82
C LYS A 96 -1.15 -4.31 -17.37
N ASP A 97 -2.47 -4.43 -17.23
CA ASP A 97 -3.19 -5.64 -16.83
C ASP A 97 -2.65 -6.30 -15.55
N LEU A 98 -2.35 -5.45 -14.56
CA LEU A 98 -1.78 -5.84 -13.27
C LEU A 98 -2.85 -6.36 -12.31
N LEU A 99 -4.12 -5.97 -12.51
CA LEU A 99 -5.21 -6.25 -11.58
C LEU A 99 -5.46 -7.75 -11.38
N ARG A 100 -5.21 -8.58 -12.40
CA ARG A 100 -5.37 -10.04 -12.31
C ARG A 100 -4.41 -10.72 -11.34
N TYR A 101 -3.32 -10.05 -10.96
CA TYR A 101 -2.34 -10.56 -10.00
C TYR A 101 -2.65 -10.12 -8.57
N ILE A 102 -3.73 -9.37 -8.34
CA ILE A 102 -4.07 -8.79 -7.04
C ILE A 102 -5.25 -9.52 -6.42
N GLN A 103 -5.05 -10.04 -5.22
CA GLN A 103 -6.08 -10.53 -4.34
C GLN A 103 -6.47 -9.42 -3.36
N PHE A 104 -7.60 -8.80 -3.64
CA PHE A 104 -8.21 -7.80 -2.76
C PHE A 104 -8.87 -8.44 -1.54
N GLU A 105 -9.06 -7.61 -0.51
CA GLU A 105 -9.66 -7.96 0.78
C GLU A 105 -8.91 -9.12 1.46
N THR A 106 -7.62 -9.24 1.18
CA THR A 106 -6.73 -10.25 1.74
C THR A 106 -5.65 -9.56 2.59
N LEU A 107 -5.73 -9.72 3.90
CA LEU A 107 -4.75 -9.18 4.84
C LEU A 107 -3.61 -10.17 5.04
N VAL A 108 -2.36 -9.74 4.84
CA VAL A 108 -1.20 -10.51 5.29
C VAL A 108 -0.97 -10.25 6.78
N THR A 109 -1.09 -11.28 7.61
CA THR A 109 -0.97 -11.17 9.08
C THR A 109 0.41 -11.60 9.59
N SER A 110 1.11 -12.45 8.86
CA SER A 110 2.45 -12.93 9.24
C SER A 110 3.27 -13.35 8.03
N ILE A 111 4.57 -13.10 8.09
CA ILE A 111 5.58 -13.57 7.13
C ILE A 111 6.70 -14.19 7.93
N LYS A 112 7.01 -15.46 7.68
CA LYS A 112 8.05 -16.20 8.41
C LYS A 112 8.91 -16.97 7.43
N LYS A 113 10.18 -17.16 7.78
CA LYS A 113 11.05 -18.10 7.07
C LYS A 113 10.50 -19.51 7.27
N CYS A 114 10.42 -20.32 6.22
CA CYS A 114 10.13 -21.74 6.36
C CYS A 114 11.24 -22.44 7.18
N LEU A 115 10.94 -23.59 7.77
CA LEU A 115 11.94 -24.38 8.51
C LEU A 115 13.15 -24.76 7.64
N SER A 116 12.91 -25.01 6.35
CA SER A 116 13.93 -25.33 5.35
C SER A 116 14.57 -24.10 4.68
N PHE A 117 14.37 -22.88 5.20
CA PHE A 117 14.81 -21.62 4.55
C PHE A 117 16.29 -21.60 4.19
N LEU A 118 17.17 -22.19 5.01
CA LEU A 118 18.61 -22.23 4.70
C LEU A 118 18.95 -23.01 3.42
N VAL A 119 18.03 -23.88 2.98
CA VAL A 119 18.16 -24.67 1.75
C VAL A 119 17.29 -24.09 0.64
N THR A 120 16.05 -23.70 0.93
CA THR A 120 15.07 -23.31 -0.09
C THR A 120 14.92 -21.80 -0.30
N GLY A 121 15.25 -20.99 0.72
CA GLY A 121 14.98 -19.55 0.73
C GLY A 121 13.50 -19.18 0.86
N GLN A 122 12.60 -20.15 1.08
CA GLN A 122 11.16 -19.95 1.00
C GLN A 122 10.53 -19.35 2.27
N TRP A 123 9.45 -18.62 2.06
CA TRP A 123 8.70 -17.92 3.09
C TRP A 123 7.30 -18.51 3.24
N GLU A 124 6.88 -18.71 4.49
CA GLU A 124 5.49 -18.97 4.85
C GLU A 124 4.79 -17.64 5.09
N ILE A 125 3.66 -17.43 4.42
CA ILE A 125 2.84 -16.24 4.54
C ILE A 125 1.46 -16.66 5.05
N VAL A 126 1.00 -15.99 6.11
CA VAL A 126 -0.35 -16.17 6.65
C VAL A 126 -1.24 -15.05 6.13
N LEU A 127 -2.32 -15.45 5.50
CA LEU A 127 -3.33 -14.60 4.89
C LEU A 127 -4.62 -14.68 5.72
N GLU A 128 -5.34 -13.58 5.82
CA GLU A 128 -6.67 -13.52 6.40
C GLU A 128 -7.64 -12.91 5.40
N LYS A 129 -8.71 -13.64 5.08
CA LYS A 129 -9.79 -13.22 4.19
C LYS A 129 -11.13 -13.73 4.71
N ASP A 130 -12.13 -12.85 4.77
CA ASP A 130 -13.47 -13.19 5.30
C ASP A 130 -13.44 -13.84 6.69
N GLY A 131 -12.50 -13.40 7.54
CA GLY A 131 -12.29 -13.95 8.89
C GLY A 131 -11.68 -15.36 8.93
N LYS A 132 -11.25 -15.91 7.79
CA LYS A 132 -10.56 -17.19 7.68
C LYS A 132 -9.08 -16.95 7.45
N GLN A 133 -8.25 -17.74 8.15
CA GLN A 133 -6.82 -17.72 7.95
C GLN A 133 -6.35 -18.92 7.13
N GLU A 134 -5.44 -18.67 6.21
CA GLU A 134 -4.75 -19.69 5.43
C GLU A 134 -3.25 -19.38 5.36
N SER A 135 -2.42 -20.41 5.23
CA SER A 135 -0.99 -20.25 5.00
C SER A 135 -0.61 -20.73 3.61
N THR A 136 0.36 -20.06 3.02
CA THR A 136 0.89 -20.38 1.70
C THR A 136 2.39 -20.12 1.65
N ILE A 137 3.09 -20.78 0.73
CA ILE A 137 4.55 -20.73 0.61
C ILE A 137 4.92 -20.01 -0.67
N PHE A 138 5.87 -19.08 -0.56
CA PHE A 138 6.45 -18.35 -1.69
C PHE A 138 7.97 -18.42 -1.67
N ASP A 139 8.57 -18.35 -2.85
CA ASP A 139 10.03 -18.37 -3.02
C ASP A 139 10.67 -17.01 -2.66
N ALA A 140 9.90 -15.92 -2.82
CA ALA A 140 10.34 -14.57 -2.49
C ALA A 140 9.17 -13.70 -2.01
N VAL A 141 9.49 -12.63 -1.28
CA VAL A 141 8.52 -11.66 -0.76
C VAL A 141 9.00 -10.24 -1.02
N MET A 142 8.13 -9.40 -1.57
CA MET A 142 8.31 -7.95 -1.70
C MET A 142 7.34 -7.23 -0.76
N ILE A 143 7.87 -6.45 0.18
CA ILE A 143 7.07 -5.70 1.15
C ILE A 143 6.79 -4.30 0.59
N CYS A 144 5.52 -4.04 0.26
CA CYS A 144 5.06 -2.78 -0.34
C CYS A 144 3.97 -2.11 0.51
N SER A 145 3.98 -2.35 1.83
CA SER A 145 2.96 -1.87 2.77
C SER A 145 3.03 -0.37 3.06
N GLY A 146 4.09 0.31 2.62
CA GLY A 146 4.29 1.74 2.87
C GLY A 146 4.67 2.06 4.32
N HIS A 147 5.02 3.32 4.58
CA HIS A 147 5.53 3.77 5.89
C HIS A 147 4.79 4.97 6.47
N HIS A 148 3.86 5.59 5.73
CA HIS A 148 3.01 6.69 6.21
C HIS A 148 1.65 6.17 6.70
N ILE A 149 1.66 5.17 7.59
CA ILE A 149 0.44 4.56 8.15
C ILE A 149 0.37 4.79 9.66
N TYR A 150 1.44 4.41 10.36
CA TYR A 150 1.49 4.50 11.81
C TYR A 150 1.98 5.88 12.22
N PRO A 151 1.18 6.65 12.97
CA PRO A 151 1.55 8.00 13.36
C PRO A 151 2.65 7.95 14.42
N ASN A 152 3.67 8.78 14.28
CA ASN A 152 4.65 9.01 15.34
C ASN A 152 4.13 10.12 16.26
N LEU A 153 3.55 9.73 17.40
CA LEU A 153 2.95 10.62 18.39
C LEU A 153 3.66 10.45 19.74
N PRO A 154 4.76 11.17 19.99
CA PRO A 154 5.48 11.08 21.26
C PRO A 154 4.73 11.87 22.34
N MET A 155 3.64 11.30 22.86
CA MET A 155 2.78 11.96 23.86
C MET A 155 3.56 12.44 25.08
N ASP A 156 4.59 11.69 25.49
CA ASP A 156 5.46 12.03 26.61
C ASP A 156 6.33 13.29 26.36
N SER A 157 6.50 13.69 25.09
CA SER A 157 7.24 14.92 24.73
C SER A 157 6.40 16.20 24.88
N PHE A 158 5.11 16.07 25.19
CA PHE A 158 4.19 17.19 25.34
C PHE A 158 3.59 17.24 26.76
N PRO A 159 4.36 17.68 27.77
CA PRO A 159 3.88 17.76 29.14
C PRO A 159 2.78 18.82 29.27
N GLY A 160 1.64 18.44 29.86
CA GLY A 160 0.53 19.35 30.12
C GLY A 160 -0.83 18.66 30.08
N THR A 161 -1.85 19.30 30.67
CA THR A 161 -3.24 18.88 30.52
C THR A 161 -3.85 19.59 29.32
N PHE A 162 -4.11 18.85 28.26
CA PHE A 162 -4.91 19.36 27.15
C PHE A 162 -6.38 19.40 27.56
N GLY A 163 -7.12 20.39 27.04
CA GLY A 163 -8.58 20.46 27.23
C GLY A 163 -9.32 19.31 26.54
N LYS A 164 -10.64 19.45 26.36
CA LYS A 164 -11.51 18.39 25.83
C LYS A 164 -11.13 17.83 24.45
N TYR A 165 -10.34 18.56 23.66
CA TYR A 165 -9.94 18.16 22.32
C TYR A 165 -8.44 18.41 22.09
N VAL A 166 -7.75 17.39 21.61
CA VAL A 166 -6.43 17.50 20.98
C VAL A 166 -6.64 17.31 19.49
N ILE A 167 -6.32 18.31 18.69
CA ILE A 167 -6.36 18.21 17.22
C ILE A 167 -5.01 17.63 16.77
N ILE A 168 -5.00 16.36 16.40
CA ILE A 168 -3.82 15.71 15.84
C ILE A 168 -3.84 15.92 14.32
N TRP A 169 -2.92 16.74 13.82
CA TRP A 169 -2.76 16.98 12.39
C TRP A 169 -1.98 15.81 11.75
N GLY A 170 -2.60 15.11 10.81
CA GLY A 170 -1.92 14.07 10.00
C GLY A 170 -2.75 12.82 9.76
N PHE A 171 -3.58 12.41 10.73
CA PHE A 171 -4.44 11.23 10.62
C PHE A 171 -5.74 11.47 11.40
N ILE A 172 -6.88 11.09 10.84
CA ILE A 172 -8.14 11.04 11.60
C ILE A 172 -8.03 9.83 12.53
N HIS A 173 -7.56 10.04 13.76
CA HIS A 173 -7.82 9.11 14.86
C HIS A 173 -8.76 9.84 15.81
N LYS A 174 -9.98 9.29 15.99
CA LYS A 174 -10.80 9.67 17.14
C LYS A 174 -10.21 8.96 18.35
N HIS A 175 -9.40 9.64 19.15
CA HIS A 175 -9.18 9.17 20.52
C HIS A 175 -10.53 9.23 21.26
N GLN A 176 -11.10 8.07 21.56
CA GLN A 176 -12.18 7.99 22.54
C GLN A 176 -11.57 8.24 23.93
N GLY A 177 -11.98 9.36 24.53
CA GLY A 177 -12.00 9.56 25.98
C GLY A 177 -10.65 9.58 26.70
N LEU A 178 -10.08 10.77 26.88
CA LEU A 178 -9.32 11.04 28.11
C LEU A 178 -10.34 11.17 29.25
N LYS A 179 -10.38 10.17 30.11
CA LYS A 179 -10.79 10.28 31.52
C LYS A 179 -9.65 9.78 32.38
#